data_AF-A0A4Y2K2V0-F1
#
_entry.id   AF-A0A4Y2K2V0-F1
#
_cell.length_a   1.000
_cell.length_b   1.000
_cell.length_c   1.000
_cell.angle_alpha   90.00
_cell.angle_beta   90.00
_cell.angle_gamma   90.00
#
_symmetry.space_group_name_H-M   'P 1'
#
loop_
_entity.id
_entity.type
_entity.pdbx_description
1 polymer ?
#
loop_
_entity_poly.entity_id
_entity_poly.type
_entity_poly.pdbx_seq_one_letter_code
_entity_poly.pdbx_strand_id
1 'polypeptide(L)'
;MISAIDRKEQLQASVLNAIFYIDQSWNMVSQKTVANCFRHAGFHSSPESEELSEDADEDLALTELAGKTVESRLCNSKRKAVYKA
;
A
#
# COMPACT_ATOMS: atom_id res chain seq x y z
N MET A 1 -9.38 4.97 -21.84
CA MET A 1 -8.34 3.95 -21.58
C MET A 1 -8.95 2.69 -20.96
N ILE A 2 -9.49 2.75 -19.74
CA ILE A 2 -10.08 1.57 -19.07
C ILE A 2 -11.16 0.90 -19.94
N SER A 3 -12.05 1.67 -20.57
CA SER A 3 -13.08 1.08 -21.45
C SER A 3 -12.52 0.32 -22.67
N ALA A 4 -11.33 0.67 -23.15
CA ALA A 4 -10.67 -0.08 -24.22
C ALA A 4 -10.01 -1.36 -23.69
N ILE A 5 -9.52 -1.35 -22.44
CA ILE A 5 -9.07 -2.56 -21.72
C ILE A 5 -10.25 -3.52 -21.51
N ASP A 6 -11.39 -3.02 -21.04
CA ASP A 6 -12.60 -3.83 -20.79
C ASP A 6 -13.11 -4.50 -22.07
N ARG A 7 -13.03 -3.78 -23.20
CA ARG A 7 -13.38 -4.29 -24.53
C ARG A 7 -12.29 -5.14 -25.18
N LYS A 8 -11.16 -5.38 -24.49
CA LYS A 8 -9.97 -6.12 -24.99
C LYS A 8 -9.40 -5.54 -26.30
N GLU A 9 -9.53 -4.24 -26.48
CA GLU A 9 -8.96 -3.52 -27.63
C GLU A 9 -7.44 -3.37 -27.43
N GLN A 10 -6.66 -3.41 -28.52
CA GLN A 10 -5.24 -3.07 -28.43
C GLN A 10 -5.09 -1.58 -28.12
N LEU A 11 -4.47 -1.30 -26.98
CA LEU A 11 -4.18 0.06 -26.54
C LEU A 11 -2.71 0.34 -26.76
N GLN A 12 -2.40 1.05 -27.84
CA GLN A 12 -1.05 1.53 -28.13
C GLN A 12 -0.83 2.83 -27.34
N ALA A 13 0.09 2.80 -26.37
CA ALA A 13 0.52 3.97 -25.63
C ALA A 13 2.03 4.09 -25.69
N SER A 14 2.53 5.31 -25.94
CA SER A 14 3.95 5.60 -25.77
C SER A 14 4.33 5.50 -24.29
N VAL A 15 5.62 5.29 -24.02
CA VAL A 15 6.14 5.29 -22.64
C VAL A 15 5.79 6.59 -21.91
N LEU A 16 5.91 7.73 -22.59
CA LEU A 16 5.57 9.04 -22.03
C LEU A 16 4.09 9.13 -21.65
N ASN A 17 3.20 8.65 -22.54
CA ASN A 17 1.77 8.64 -22.26
C ASN A 17 1.45 7.71 -21.09
N ALA A 18 2.09 6.54 -21.01
CA ALA A 18 1.90 5.60 -19.90
C ALA A 18 2.27 6.24 -18.56
N ILE A 19 3.40 6.95 -18.48
CA ILE A 19 3.82 7.67 -17.27
C ILE A 19 2.78 8.73 -16.89
N PHE A 20 2.36 9.54 -17.86
CA PHE A 20 1.36 10.58 -17.63
C PHE A 20 0.03 10.01 -17.12
N TYR A 21 -0.45 8.90 -17.70
CA TYR A 21 -1.68 8.27 -17.28
C TYR A 21 -1.59 7.66 -15.87
N ILE A 22 -0.43 7.11 -15.49
CA ILE A 22 -0.22 6.61 -14.12
C ILE A 22 -0.30 7.76 -13.12
N ASP A 23 0.40 8.87 -13.38
CA ASP A 23 0.38 10.06 -12.52
C ASP A 23 -1.05 10.61 -12.37
N GLN A 24 -1.75 10.83 -13.48
CA GLN A 24 -3.13 11.31 -13.44
C GLN A 24 -4.07 10.35 -12.70
N SER A 25 -3.93 9.05 -12.95
CA SER A 25 -4.79 8.04 -12.30
C SER A 25 -4.56 8.02 -10.79
N TRP A 26 -3.32 8.14 -10.35
CA TRP A 26 -2.97 8.16 -8.92
C TRP A 26 -3.56 9.38 -8.22
N ASN A 27 -3.47 10.54 -8.86
CA ASN A 27 -4.03 11.80 -8.34
C ASN A 27 -5.58 11.78 -8.21
N MET A 28 -6.25 10.83 -8.87
CA MET A 28 -7.71 10.64 -8.76
C MET A 28 -8.11 9.65 -7.65
N VAL A 29 -7.16 8.95 -7.03
CA VAL A 29 -7.45 7.99 -5.96
C VAL A 29 -7.70 8.73 -4.65
N SER A 30 -8.90 8.58 -4.09
CA SER A 30 -9.23 9.15 -2.78
C SER A 30 -8.73 8.27 -1.61
N GLN A 31 -8.49 8.87 -0.44
CA GLN A 31 -8.18 8.13 0.79
C GLN A 31 -9.23 7.06 1.12
N LYS A 32 -10.51 7.36 0.88
CA LYS A 32 -11.61 6.39 1.04
C LYS A 32 -11.44 5.17 0.13
N THR A 33 -10.99 5.38 -1.11
CA THR A 33 -10.70 4.29 -2.05
C THR A 33 -9.56 3.42 -1.52
N VAL A 34 -8.49 4.04 -1.02
CA VAL A 34 -7.35 3.32 -0.42
C VAL A 34 -7.82 2.51 0.79
N ALA A 35 -8.51 3.12 1.75
CA ALA A 35 -9.03 2.46 2.94
C ALA A 35 -9.94 1.27 2.60
N ASN A 36 -10.80 1.42 1.57
CA ASN A 36 -11.63 0.32 1.08
C ASN A 36 -10.79 -0.85 0.52
N CYS A 37 -9.74 -0.57 -0.25
CA CYS A 37 -8.84 -1.61 -0.76
C CYS A 37 -8.15 -2.37 0.37
N PHE A 38 -7.64 -1.66 1.40
CA PHE A 38 -7.04 -2.29 2.58
C PHE A 38 -8.03 -3.22 3.30
N ARG A 39 -9.26 -2.72 3.54
CA ARG A 39 -10.33 -3.50 4.16
C ARG A 39 -10.68 -4.76 3.37
N HIS A 40 -10.77 -4.68 2.04
CA HIS A 40 -11.06 -5.82 1.18
C HIS A 40 -9.92 -6.84 1.11
N ALA A 41 -8.67 -6.39 1.24
CA ALA A 41 -7.50 -7.26 1.31
C ALA A 41 -7.31 -7.92 2.70
N GLY A 42 -8.19 -7.65 3.67
CA GLY A 42 -8.11 -8.20 5.02
C GLY A 42 -7.13 -7.48 5.94
N PHE A 43 -6.64 -6.31 5.53
CA PHE A 43 -5.92 -5.42 6.43
C PHE A 43 -6.94 -4.65 7.26
N HIS A 44 -6.96 -4.95 8.56
CA HIS A 44 -7.76 -4.21 9.52
C HIS A 44 -6.86 -3.21 10.22
N SER A 45 -7.29 -1.95 10.26
CA SER A 45 -6.68 -0.96 11.13
C SER A 45 -6.78 -1.46 12.57
N SER A 46 -5.66 -1.45 13.29
CA SER A 46 -5.72 -1.63 14.74
C SER A 46 -6.52 -0.46 15.33
N PRO A 47 -7.43 -0.68 16.30
CA PRO A 47 -8.25 0.38 16.88
C PRO A 47 -7.48 1.51 17.57
N GLU A 48 -6.15 1.42 17.67
CA GLU A 48 -5.28 2.50 18.15
C GLU A 48 -4.96 3.59 17.10
N SER A 49 -5.39 3.45 15.84
CA SER A 49 -5.02 4.41 14.76
C SER A 49 -6.09 5.44 14.39
N GLU A 50 -7.17 5.57 15.16
CA GLU A 50 -8.26 6.53 14.88
C GLU A 50 -8.07 7.92 15.53
N GLU A 51 -6.88 8.25 16.03
CA GLU A 51 -6.54 9.62 16.45
C GLU A 51 -5.24 10.10 15.81
N LEU A 52 -5.30 10.52 14.54
CA LEU A 52 -4.42 11.60 14.10
C LEU A 52 -5.12 12.40 13.00
N SER A 53 -5.58 13.57 13.42
CA SER A 53 -6.20 14.61 12.60
C SER A 53 -5.35 14.99 11.38
N GLU A 54 -6.06 15.40 10.33
CA GLU A 54 -5.57 16.05 9.12
C GLU A 54 -4.83 17.36 9.49
N ASP A 55 -3.53 17.30 9.82
CA ASP A 55 -2.54 18.39 9.71
C ASP A 55 -1.26 18.04 10.51
N ALA A 56 -0.42 17.14 9.98
CA ALA A 56 0.98 17.06 10.40
C ALA A 56 1.85 16.49 9.28
N ASP A 57 2.83 17.27 8.86
CA ASP A 57 3.85 16.93 7.87
C ASP A 57 4.66 15.68 8.30
N GLU A 58 4.38 14.54 7.69
CA GLU A 58 5.05 13.26 7.99
C GLU A 58 6.12 12.88 6.96
N ASP A 59 7.24 13.62 6.94
CA ASP A 59 8.50 13.12 6.34
C ASP A 59 9.36 12.34 7.37
N LEU A 60 8.86 12.17 8.60
CA LEU A 60 9.61 11.61 9.73
C LEU A 60 9.23 10.17 10.12
N ALA A 61 8.38 9.47 9.36
CA ALA A 61 7.85 8.15 9.74
C ALA A 61 8.52 6.95 9.04
N LEU A 62 9.38 7.16 8.03
CA LEU A 62 9.95 6.05 7.26
C LEU A 62 11.03 5.28 8.04
N THR A 63 11.76 5.97 8.91
CA THR A 63 12.92 5.41 9.62
C THR A 63 12.52 4.50 10.78
N GLU A 64 11.38 4.77 11.43
CA GLU A 64 10.94 4.01 12.62
C GLU A 64 10.28 2.66 12.24
N LEU A 65 9.53 2.62 11.14
CA LEU A 65 8.89 1.39 10.64
C LEU A 65 9.90 0.33 10.14
N ALA A 66 11.07 0.77 9.68
CA ALA A 66 12.14 -0.13 9.27
C ALA A 66 12.73 -0.91 10.47
N GLY A 67 12.82 -0.27 11.66
CA GLY A 67 13.35 -0.90 12.87
C GLY A 67 12.45 -2.02 13.40
N LYS A 68 11.13 -1.77 13.49
CA LYS A 68 10.12 -2.73 13.98
C LYS A 68 9.99 -3.99 13.10
N THR A 69 10.30 -3.88 11.81
CA THR A 69 10.26 -5.02 10.87
C THR A 69 11.41 -6.01 11.10
N VAL A 70 12.55 -5.58 11.62
CA VAL A 70 13.72 -6.45 11.86
C VAL A 70 13.53 -7.30 13.12
N GLU A 71 12.99 -6.72 14.20
CA GLU A 71 12.76 -7.45 15.46
C GLU A 71 11.68 -8.55 15.33
N SER A 72 10.60 -8.25 14.59
CA SER A 72 9.51 -9.22 14.36
C SER A 72 9.95 -10.41 13.49
N ARG A 73 10.89 -10.22 12.55
CA ARG A 73 11.51 -11.32 11.79
C ARG A 73 12.40 -12.20 12.67
N LEU A 74 13.14 -11.62 13.62
CA LEU A 74 14.00 -12.37 14.53
C LEU A 74 13.18 -13.25 15.50
N CYS A 75 12.05 -12.75 15.99
CA CYS A 75 11.16 -13.50 16.89
C CYS A 75 10.46 -14.67 16.18
N ASN A 76 10.04 -14.49 14.93
CA ASN A 76 9.46 -15.58 14.12
C ASN A 76 10.49 -16.65 13.71
N SER A 77 11.76 -16.27 13.54
CA SER A 77 12.85 -17.22 13.27
C SER A 77 13.11 -18.15 14.46
N LYS A 78 13.12 -17.62 15.69
CA LYS A 78 13.28 -18.43 16.91
C LYS A 78 12.12 -19.40 17.15
N ARG A 79 10.90 -19.05 16.77
CA ARG A 79 9.74 -19.98 16.89
C ARG A 79 9.83 -21.17 15.94
N LYS A 80 10.30 -21.00 14.71
CA LYS A 80 10.44 -22.13 13.75
C LYS A 80 11.52 -23.14 14.15
N ALA A 81 12.55 -22.73 14.89
CA ALA A 81 13.60 -23.62 15.37
C ALA A 81 13.12 -24.54 16.51
N VAL A 82 12.11 -24.14 17.29
CA VAL A 82 11.62 -24.90 18.46
C VAL A 82 10.67 -26.04 18.06
N TYR A 83 9.95 -25.93 16.94
CA TYR A 83 9.04 -26.99 16.45
C TYR A 83 9.70 -27.99 15.49
N LYS A 84 11.03 -27.98 15.39
CA LYS A 84 11.80 -28.96 14.62
C LYS A 84 12.85 -29.62 15.51
N ALA A 85 12.36 -30.30 16.53
CA ALA A 85 13.09 -31.31 17.31
C ALA A 85 12.20 -32.56 17.40
#